data_AF-A0A951MLV0-F1
#
_entry.id   AF-A0A951MLV0-F1
#
_cell.length_a   1.000
_cell.length_b   1.000
_cell.length_c   1.000
_cell.angle_alpha   90.00
_cell.angle_beta   90.00
_cell.angle_gamma   90.00
#
_symmetry.space_group_name_H-M   'P 1'
#
loop_
_entity.id
_entity.type
_entity.pdbx_description
1 polymer ?
#
loop_
_entity_poly.entity_id
_entity_poly.type
_entity_poly.pdbx_seq_one_letter_code
_entity_poly.pdbx_strand_id
1 'polypeptide(L)'
;MSTTRRKLIFFAASDPAVRPEPAWSAYHFAEVATGAGLDAEVRLAGDAVRVARADVVGPGPKGQELREKAAAAGGKLLVSL
;
A
#
# COMPACT_ATOMS: atom_id res chain seq x y z
N MET A 1 -29.09 2.03 -13.44
CA MET A 1 -28.28 3.19 -13.02
C MET A 1 -26.90 2.68 -12.68
N SER A 2 -25.86 3.02 -13.44
CA SER A 2 -24.48 2.78 -13.01
C SER A 2 -24.14 3.88 -12.00
N THR A 3 -24.26 3.58 -10.70
CA THR A 3 -23.60 4.39 -9.68
C THR A 3 -22.12 4.13 -9.84
N THR A 4 -21.39 5.04 -10.46
CA THR A 4 -19.93 5.01 -10.49
C THR A 4 -19.45 4.94 -9.03
N ARG A 5 -19.07 3.76 -8.56
CA ARG A 5 -18.54 3.59 -7.21
C ARG A 5 -17.31 4.49 -7.11
N ARG A 6 -17.30 5.40 -6.12
CA ARG A 6 -16.14 6.25 -5.87
C ARG A 6 -15.00 5.35 -5.39
N LYS A 7 -13.89 5.34 -6.12
CA LYS A 7 -12.69 4.60 -5.73
C LYS A 7 -11.99 5.32 -4.57
N LEU A 8 -11.60 4.57 -3.55
CA LEU A 8 -10.76 5.06 -2.44
C LEU A 8 -9.29 4.97 -2.83
N ILE A 9 -8.54 6.04 -2.62
CA ILE A 9 -7.10 6.09 -2.90
C ILE A 9 -6.36 6.31 -1.60
N PHE A 10 -5.52 5.35 -1.23
CA PHE A 10 -4.59 5.48 -0.11
C PHE A 10 -3.21 5.82 -0.64
N PHE A 11 -2.52 6.77 -0.01
CA PHE A 11 -1.27 7.31 -0.53
C PHE A 11 -0.16 7.20 0.51
N ALA A 12 1.05 6.82 0.07
CA ALA A 12 2.25 6.89 0.89
C ALA A 12 3.43 7.43 0.09
N ALA A 13 4.26 8.25 0.76
CA ALA A 13 5.48 8.82 0.17
C ALA A 13 6.75 8.61 1.01
N SER A 14 6.60 8.15 2.26
CA SER A 14 7.71 7.97 3.19
C SER A 14 8.60 6.78 2.81
N ASP A 15 9.90 6.89 3.08
CA ASP A 15 10.86 5.80 2.89
C ASP A 15 10.51 4.61 3.79
N PRO A 16 10.16 3.44 3.23
CA PRO A 16 9.78 2.26 4.00
C PRO A 16 10.97 1.62 4.73
N ALA A 17 12.21 2.01 4.41
CA ALA A 17 13.41 1.56 5.13
C ALA A 17 13.49 2.20 6.53
N VAL A 18 13.08 3.47 6.63
CA VAL A 18 13.19 4.28 7.85
C VAL A 18 11.87 4.30 8.61
N ARG A 19 10.74 4.39 7.90
CA ARG A 19 9.41 4.54 8.48
C ARG A 19 8.39 3.74 7.67
N PRO A 20 8.24 2.42 7.91
CA PRO A 20 7.35 1.56 7.15
C PRO A 20 5.85 1.81 7.44
N GLU A 21 5.51 2.44 8.56
CA GLU A 21 4.14 2.58 9.06
C GLU A 21 3.17 3.30 8.11
N PRO A 22 3.56 4.38 7.40
CA PRO A 22 2.70 5.05 6.43
C PRO A 22 2.32 4.14 5.26
N ALA A 23 3.30 3.45 4.67
CA ALA A 23 3.03 2.48 3.62
C ALA A 23 2.19 1.32 4.14
N TRP A 24 2.53 0.77 5.31
CA TRP A 24 1.75 -0.27 5.96
C TRP A 24 0.28 0.14 6.14
N SER A 25 0.04 1.35 6.65
CA SER A 25 -1.31 1.89 6.87
C SER A 25 -2.09 1.99 5.56
N ALA A 26 -1.45 2.46 4.49
CA ALA A 26 -2.09 2.56 3.18
C ALA A 26 -2.54 1.19 2.65
N TYR A 27 -1.67 0.18 2.72
CA TYR A 27 -2.02 -1.20 2.34
C TYR A 27 -3.11 -1.79 3.25
N HIS A 28 -3.01 -1.57 4.56
CA HIS A 28 -3.99 -2.09 5.53
C HIS A 28 -5.39 -1.53 5.28
N PHE A 29 -5.53 -0.21 5.09
CA PHE A 29 -6.85 0.37 4.85
C PHE A 29 -7.40 0.04 3.46
N ALA A 30 -6.55 -0.13 2.45
CA ALA A 30 -6.98 -0.63 1.14
C ALA A 30 -7.54 -2.06 1.23
N GLU A 31 -6.90 -2.92 2.01
CA GLU A 31 -7.36 -4.29 2.27
C GLU A 31 -8.70 -4.29 3.02
N VAL A 32 -8.84 -3.49 4.08
CA VAL A 32 -10.10 -3.35 4.84
C VAL A 32 -11.22 -2.83 3.93
N ALA A 33 -10.96 -1.81 3.11
CA ALA A 33 -11.93 -1.26 2.17
C ALA A 33 -12.38 -2.30 1.14
N THR A 34 -11.43 -3.05 0.58
CA THR A 34 -11.72 -4.14 -0.37
C THR A 34 -12.55 -5.24 0.29
N GLY A 35 -12.22 -5.61 1.53
CA GLY A 35 -13.00 -6.56 2.33
C GLY A 35 -14.43 -6.10 2.62
N ALA A 36 -14.67 -4.79 2.65
CA ALA A 36 -16.01 -4.19 2.77
C ALA A 36 -16.75 -4.03 1.42
N GLY A 37 -16.20 -4.54 0.32
CA GLY A 37 -16.81 -4.45 -1.01
C GLY A 37 -16.64 -3.10 -1.71
N LEU A 38 -15.74 -2.25 -1.21
CA LEU A 38 -15.40 -0.96 -1.81
C LEU A 38 -14.27 -1.13 -2.84
N ASP A 39 -14.27 -0.28 -3.87
CA ASP A 39 -13.14 -0.18 -4.81
C ASP A 39 -12.04 0.69 -4.17
N ALA A 40 -10.84 0.14 -4.03
CA ALA A 40 -9.72 0.80 -3.38
C ALA A 40 -8.38 0.53 -4.11
N GLU A 41 -7.49 1.52 -4.09
CA GLU A 41 -6.12 1.37 -4.56
C GLU A 41 -5.11 2.06 -3.63
N VAL A 42 -3.85 1.61 -3.67
CA VAL A 42 -2.73 2.34 -3.06
C VAL A 42 -1.96 3.05 -4.17
N ARG A 43 -1.49 4.26 -3.89
CA ARG A 43 -0.57 5.02 -4.73
C ARG A 43 0.69 5.32 -3.94
N LEU A 44 1.85 5.04 -4.53
CA LEU A 44 3.14 5.29 -3.91
C LEU A 44 3.87 6.38 -4.68
N ALA A 45 4.54 7.27 -3.98
CA ALA A 45 5.40 8.29 -4.59
C ALA A 45 6.71 8.44 -3.81
N GLY A 46 7.70 9.09 -4.40
CA GLY A 46 8.99 9.33 -3.75
C GLY A 46 9.63 8.02 -3.27
N ASP A 47 10.15 8.01 -2.05
CA ASP A 47 10.84 6.82 -1.52
C ASP A 47 9.89 5.65 -1.21
N ALA A 48 8.58 5.87 -1.10
CA ALA A 48 7.62 4.80 -0.85
C ALA A 48 7.56 3.77 -1.98
N VAL A 49 7.96 4.12 -3.22
CA VAL A 49 8.00 3.16 -4.35
C VAL A 49 8.94 1.99 -4.07
N ARG A 50 9.89 2.17 -3.15
CA ARG A 50 10.83 1.14 -2.69
C ARG A 50 10.15 -0.03 -1.98
N VAL A 51 8.87 0.07 -1.61
CA VAL A 51 8.06 -1.06 -1.10
C VAL A 51 8.03 -2.25 -2.08
N ALA A 52 8.19 -2.00 -3.38
CA ALA A 52 8.31 -3.06 -4.39
C ALA A 52 9.56 -3.94 -4.22
N ARG A 53 10.53 -3.47 -3.43
CA ARG A 53 11.79 -4.14 -3.12
C ARG A 53 11.75 -4.66 -1.67
N ALA A 54 11.43 -5.93 -1.49
CA ALA A 54 11.27 -6.50 -0.15
C ALA A 54 12.55 -6.39 0.72
N ASP A 55 13.73 -6.38 0.07
CA ASP A 55 15.06 -6.24 0.67
C ASP A 55 15.31 -4.88 1.33
N VAL A 56 14.55 -3.83 0.96
CA VAL A 56 14.79 -2.46 1.44
C VAL A 56 13.74 -1.96 2.44
N VAL A 57 12.69 -2.75 2.71
CA VAL A 57 11.71 -2.42 3.75
C VAL A 57 12.33 -2.63 5.12
N GLY A 58 12.12 -1.70 6.05
CA GLY A 58 12.75 -1.67 7.36
C GLY A 58 12.59 -2.97 8.16
N PRO A 59 13.59 -3.38 8.95
CA PRO A 59 13.48 -4.54 9.82
C PRO A 59 12.55 -4.22 11.00
N GLY A 60 11.58 -5.09 11.25
CA GLY A 60 10.62 -4.93 12.35
C GLY A 60 9.25 -5.50 12.00
N PRO A 61 8.35 -5.66 12.99
CA PRO A 61 7.05 -6.29 12.78
C PRO A 61 6.23 -5.61 11.67
N LYS A 62 6.17 -4.28 11.68
CA LYS A 62 5.45 -3.51 10.64
C LYS A 62 6.10 -3.60 9.26
N GLY A 63 7.42 -3.67 9.20
CA GLY A 63 8.14 -3.89 7.95
C GLY A 63 7.90 -5.29 7.38
N GLN A 64 7.85 -6.31 8.24
CA GLN A 64 7.50 -7.67 7.84
C GLN A 64 6.08 -7.76 7.30
N GLU A 65 5.09 -7.26 8.05
CA GLU A 65 3.69 -7.20 7.61
C GLU A 65 3.54 -6.43 6.29
N LEU A 66 4.29 -5.32 6.11
CA LEU A 66 4.27 -4.55 4.88
C LEU A 66 4.78 -5.36 3.68
N ARG A 67 5.86 -6.15 3.83
CA ARG A 67 6.34 -7.03 2.75
C ARG A 67 5.29 -8.05 2.33
N GLU A 68 4.62 -8.67 3.31
CA GLU A 68 3.56 -9.64 3.06
C GLU A 68 2.36 -9.01 2.33
N LYS A 69 1.91 -7.82 2.78
CA LYS A 69 0.82 -7.07 2.14
C LYS A 69 1.17 -6.64 0.72
N ALA A 70 2.38 -6.12 0.51
CA ALA A 70 2.84 -5.69 -0.81
C ALA A 70 2.95 -6.87 -1.79
N ALA A 71 3.41 -8.03 -1.32
CA ALA A 71 3.45 -9.25 -2.11
C ALA A 71 2.04 -9.76 -2.46
N ALA A 72 1.12 -9.80 -1.50
CA ALA A 72 -0.27 -10.22 -1.70
C ALA A 72 -1.04 -9.31 -2.69
N ALA A 73 -0.71 -8.01 -2.71
CA ALA A 73 -1.25 -7.07 -3.66
C ALA A 73 -0.81 -7.32 -5.13
N GLY A 74 0.14 -8.23 -5.36
CA GLY A 74 0.57 -8.66 -6.70
C GLY A 74 1.08 -7.52 -7.58
N GLY A 75 1.65 -6.47 -6.98
CA GLY A 75 2.10 -5.25 -7.69
C GLY A 75 0.97 -4.39 -8.27
N LYS A 76 -0.30 -4.78 -8.16
CA LYS A 76 -1.46 -4.04 -8.70
C LYS A 76 -1.78 -2.74 -7.96
N LEU A 77 -1.17 -2.56 -6.79
CA LEU A 77 -1.31 -1.38 -5.94
C LEU A 77 -0.09 -0.45 -6.02
N LEU A 78 0.78 -0.63 -7.02
CA LEU A 78 1.93 0.22 -7.30
C LEU A 78 1.62 1.14 -8.49
N VAL A 79 0.92 2.24 -8.24
CA VAL A 79 0.94 3.37 -9.18
C VAL A 79 1.97 4.36 -8.68
N SER A 80 3.10 4.44 -9.39
CA SER A 80 4.05 5.54 -9.26
C SER A 80 3.49 6.74 -10.02
N LEU A 81 3.31 7.86 -9.33
CA LEU A 81 3.07 9.17 -9.94
C LEU A 81 4.39 9.86 -10.26
#